data_AF-A0A6D2HCM8-F1
#
_entry.id   AF-A0A6D2HCM8-F1
#
_cell.length_a   1.000
_cell.length_b   1.000
_cell.length_c   1.000
_cell.angle_alpha   90.00
_cell.angle_beta   90.00
_cell.angle_gamma   90.00
#
_symmetry.space_group_name_H-M   'P 1'
#
loop_
_entity.id
_entity.type
_entity.pdbx_description
1 polymer ?
#
loop_
_entity_poly.entity_id
_entity_poly.type
_entity_poly.pdbx_seq_one_letter_code
_entity_poly.pdbx_strand_id
1 'polypeptide(L)'
;MKTLEDPFLGIPIDLVMDILFRVPARTIASCRSVSKQWRSIIGRRDFKELFLTIPQNTARKSTLVLTRYHANHYSLREFSASFGSPLGGFICRQDTGRHVGIVICNPATGESLSLPQVESESINTWVSPVLGYDPIDKQFKVLCIQHDSVPSRPEDHQIMTLENGKHLWRTVQGKPHYPRSNEICIDGVLYYTAVVELGLKVSMIVCFDVRFENFSFISINDDDEATVLTSRCQLINYKGKLGALQFKETLPARLELCVLEDAGKRKWSMVIYTLPRLLGGDATELDIVGMTSRGEVVLSSQCLDDSFPFYLYYYNLESNRFTSFRIQGLEGFTCRIASTFLGYVENLKLM
;
A
#
# COMPACT_ATOMS: atom_id res chain seq x y z
N MET A 1 41.45 1.22 31.12
CA MET A 1 40.54 1.19 29.96
C MET A 1 39.72 2.48 30.01
N LYS A 2 40.06 3.50 29.20
CA LYS A 2 39.37 4.80 29.21
C LYS A 2 37.96 4.59 28.65
N THR A 3 36.93 4.93 29.41
CA THR A 3 35.59 5.17 28.90
C THR A 3 35.68 6.29 27.88
N LEU A 4 35.44 6.00 26.60
CA LEU A 4 35.18 7.04 25.60
C LEU A 4 33.95 7.82 26.10
N GLU A 5 34.16 9.06 26.54
CA GLU A 5 33.07 9.98 26.77
C GLU A 5 32.31 10.14 25.45
N ASP A 6 30.98 10.02 25.51
CA ASP A 6 30.12 10.19 24.35
C ASP A 6 30.33 11.62 23.81
N PRO A 7 30.84 11.83 22.59
CA PRO A 7 31.13 13.17 22.07
C PRO A 7 29.87 14.03 21.90
N PHE A 8 28.68 13.45 22.08
CA PHE A 8 27.39 14.12 22.00
C PHE A 8 26.83 14.50 23.39
N LEU A 9 27.55 14.20 24.48
CA LEU A 9 27.16 14.50 25.86
C LEU A 9 27.19 16.03 26.09
N GLY A 10 26.06 16.69 25.85
CA GLY A 10 25.91 18.15 25.99
C GLY A 10 25.07 18.82 24.91
N ILE A 11 24.71 18.13 23.82
CA ILE A 11 23.78 18.66 22.83
C ILE A 11 22.35 18.56 23.38
N PRO A 12 21.57 19.66 23.42
CA PRO A 12 20.16 19.64 23.77
C PRO A 12 19.38 18.62 22.93
N ILE A 13 18.50 17.85 23.58
CA ILE A 13 17.72 16.79 22.93
C ILE A 13 16.92 17.34 21.74
N ASP A 14 16.34 18.53 21.87
CA ASP A 14 15.52 19.15 20.83
C ASP A 14 16.33 19.45 19.55
N LEU A 15 17.61 19.80 19.68
CA LEU A 15 18.51 20.02 18.55
C LEU A 15 18.90 18.70 17.89
N VAL A 16 19.13 17.64 18.66
CA VAL A 16 19.39 16.31 18.11
C VAL A 16 18.15 15.79 17.38
N MET A 17 16.95 16.03 17.91
CA MET A 17 15.69 15.70 17.23
C MET A 17 15.55 16.47 15.92
N ASP A 18 15.82 17.77 15.88
CA ASP A 18 15.75 18.58 14.65
C ASP A 18 16.77 18.11 13.59
N ILE A 19 18.00 17.79 13.99
CA ILE A 19 19.02 17.25 13.08
C ILE A 19 18.56 15.90 12.51
N LEU A 20 18.13 14.98 13.38
CA LEU A 20 17.66 13.67 12.97
C LEU A 20 16.42 13.77 12.08
N PHE A 21 15.53 14.71 12.35
CA PHE A 21 14.31 14.91 11.55
C PHE A 21 14.60 15.38 10.11
N ARG A 22 15.76 15.99 9.86
CA ARG A 22 16.16 16.51 8.54
C ARG A 22 16.88 15.51 7.65
N VAL A 23 17.20 14.32 8.15
CA VAL A 23 17.87 13.26 7.38
C VAL A 23 16.89 12.14 7.02
N PRO A 24 17.13 11.37 5.94
CA PRO A 24 16.27 10.24 5.57
C PRO A 24 16.19 9.19 6.69
N ALA A 25 15.05 8.53 6.85
CA ALA A 25 14.81 7.53 7.89
C ALA A 25 15.79 6.37 7.83
N ARG A 26 16.25 5.98 6.64
CA ARG A 26 17.31 4.97 6.51
C ARG A 26 18.62 5.42 7.18
N THR A 27 18.98 6.70 7.05
CA THR A 27 20.13 7.28 7.73
C THR A 27 19.90 7.28 9.24
N ILE A 28 18.70 7.62 9.70
CA ILE A 28 18.35 7.62 11.12
C ILE A 28 18.40 6.22 11.72
N ALA A 29 17.91 5.21 11.00
CA ALA A 29 18.01 3.80 11.40
C ALA A 29 19.48 3.42 11.62
N SER A 30 20.37 3.90 10.75
CA SER A 30 21.83 3.73 10.87
C SER A 30 22.39 4.54 12.06
N CYS A 31 21.88 5.74 12.33
CA CYS A 31 22.30 6.57 13.46
C CYS A 31 22.06 5.92 14.85
N ARG A 32 21.25 4.86 14.94
CA ARG A 32 21.08 4.07 16.17
C ARG A 32 22.38 3.43 16.65
N SER A 33 23.37 3.24 15.78
CA SER A 33 24.70 2.70 16.12
C SER A 33 25.72 3.78 16.49
N VAL A 34 25.39 5.07 16.32
CA VAL A 34 26.33 6.19 16.54
C VAL A 34 26.59 6.43 18.03
N SER A 35 25.55 6.46 18.86
CA SER A 35 25.70 6.57 20.31
C SER A 35 24.48 6.06 21.09
N LYS A 36 24.64 5.81 22.39
CA LYS A 36 23.55 5.39 23.28
C LYS A 36 22.46 6.48 23.40
N GLN A 37 22.87 7.75 23.42
CA GLN A 37 21.96 8.89 23.49
C GLN A 37 21.09 8.97 22.23
N TRP A 38 21.70 8.86 21.06
CA TRP A 38 20.98 8.87 19.78
C TRP A 38 20.02 7.69 19.66
N ARG A 39 20.47 6.49 20.05
CA ARG A 39 19.59 5.30 20.11
C ARG A 39 18.39 5.51 21.04
N SER A 40 18.59 6.16 22.18
CA SER A 40 17.50 6.48 23.12
C SER A 40 16.52 7.48 22.51
N ILE A 41 17.01 8.57 21.91
CA ILE A 41 16.18 9.62 21.28
C ILE A 41 15.34 9.04 20.13
N ILE A 42 15.96 8.29 19.21
CA ILE A 42 15.29 7.62 18.09
C ILE A 42 14.24 6.60 18.59
N GLY A 43 14.47 6.02 19.77
CA GLY A 43 13.54 5.09 20.41
C GLY A 43 12.29 5.75 20.99
N ARG A 44 12.31 7.07 21.28
CA ARG A 44 11.21 7.76 21.93
C ARG A 44 9.95 7.79 21.07
N ARG A 45 8.79 7.74 21.73
CA ARG A 45 7.47 7.69 21.09
C ARG A 45 7.16 8.99 20.35
N ASP A 46 7.43 10.13 20.97
CA ASP A 46 7.24 11.47 20.39
C ASP A 46 8.07 11.67 19.12
N PHE A 47 9.33 11.22 19.12
CA PHE A 47 10.19 11.28 17.95
C PHE A 47 9.65 10.44 16.78
N LYS A 48 9.14 9.23 17.05
CA LYS A 48 8.52 8.37 16.03
C LYS A 48 7.21 8.95 15.49
N GLU A 49 6.41 9.61 16.33
CA GLU A 49 5.15 10.24 15.91
C GLU A 49 5.37 11.45 14.99
N LEU A 50 6.49 12.17 15.12
CA LEU A 50 6.87 13.26 14.19
C LEU A 50 7.01 12.78 12.75
N PHE A 51 7.54 11.58 12.53
CA PHE A 51 7.68 10.98 11.18
C PHE A 51 6.35 10.55 10.57
N LEU A 52 5.36 10.24 11.41
CA LEU A 52 4.03 9.83 10.95
C LEU A 52 3.12 11.02 10.58
N THR A 53 3.40 12.21 11.14
CA THR A 53 2.51 13.38 11.06
C THR A 53 2.94 14.42 10.03
N ILE A 54 4.18 14.37 9.56
CA ILE A 54 4.75 15.41 8.70
C ILE A 54 5.13 14.82 7.34
N PRO A 55 4.56 15.30 6.22
CA PRO A 55 4.98 14.89 4.88
C PRO A 55 6.46 15.25 4.67
N GLN A 56 7.31 14.26 4.40
CA GLN A 56 8.68 14.51 3.95
C GLN A 56 8.66 15.10 2.54
N ASN A 57 8.43 16.40 2.44
CA ASN A 57 8.41 17.11 1.18
C ASN A 57 9.55 18.14 1.16
N THR A 58 10.79 17.66 1.09
CA THR A 58 11.88 18.53 0.67
C THR A 58 11.92 18.53 -0.85
N ALA A 59 11.29 19.56 -1.41
CA ALA A 59 11.41 19.95 -2.81
C ALA A 59 12.89 20.11 -3.20
N ARG A 60 13.48 19.04 -3.71
CA ARG A 60 14.67 19.10 -4.57
C ARG A 60 14.32 18.31 -5.81
N LYS A 61 14.60 18.88 -6.99
CA LYS A 61 14.62 18.17 -8.27
C LYS A 61 15.51 16.95 -8.09
N SER A 62 14.90 15.81 -7.80
CA SER A 62 15.62 14.60 -7.42
C SER A 62 15.30 13.58 -8.48
N THR A 63 16.33 13.16 -9.21
CA THR A 63 16.31 11.90 -9.93
C THR A 63 15.92 10.83 -8.92
N LEU A 64 14.87 10.04 -9.20
CA LEU A 64 14.49 8.91 -8.35
C LEU A 64 15.56 7.83 -8.53
N VAL A 65 16.56 7.84 -7.65
CA VAL A 65 17.59 6.80 -7.60
C VAL A 65 17.04 5.64 -6.77
N LEU A 66 17.02 4.45 -7.38
CA LEU A 66 16.59 3.24 -6.70
C LEU A 66 17.45 2.99 -5.46
N THR A 67 16.82 2.89 -4.30
CA THR A 67 17.45 2.35 -3.10
C THR A 67 17.12 0.87 -3.01
N ARG A 68 18.13 0.00 -3.18
CA ARG A 68 17.93 -1.45 -3.07
C ARG A 68 17.71 -1.85 -1.62
N TYR A 69 16.64 -2.61 -1.40
CA TYR A 69 16.38 -3.33 -0.17
C TYR A 69 16.55 -4.81 -0.42
N HIS A 70 17.49 -5.43 0.30
CA HIS A 70 17.61 -6.88 0.31
C HIS A 70 16.55 -7.42 1.26
N ALA A 71 15.49 -8.00 0.72
CA ALA A 71 14.63 -8.89 1.50
C ALA A 71 15.45 -10.15 1.81
N ASN A 72 15.68 -10.43 3.09
CA ASN A 72 16.27 -11.69 3.51
C ASN A 72 15.24 -12.81 3.28
N HIS A 73 15.27 -13.42 2.11
CA HIS A 73 14.65 -14.74 1.90
C HIS A 73 15.61 -15.79 2.46
N TYR A 74 15.11 -16.69 3.30
CA TYR A 74 15.95 -17.72 3.92
C TYR A 74 16.30 -18.85 2.92
N SER A 75 15.62 -18.89 1.78
CA SER A 75 15.76 -19.92 0.74
C SER A 75 15.66 -19.35 -0.68
N LEU A 76 16.42 -19.91 -1.62
CA LEU A 76 16.34 -19.61 -3.07
C LEU A 76 15.00 -20.00 -3.72
N ARG A 77 14.11 -20.69 -2.99
CA ARG A 77 12.76 -21.07 -3.45
C ARG A 77 11.64 -20.22 -2.86
N GLU A 78 11.96 -19.29 -1.97
CA GLU A 78 10.99 -18.37 -1.38
C GLU A 78 10.92 -17.08 -2.20
N PHE A 79 9.72 -16.69 -2.61
CA PHE A 79 9.48 -15.41 -3.27
C PHE A 79 8.21 -14.77 -2.73
N SER A 80 8.16 -13.44 -2.72
CA SER A 80 6.95 -12.71 -2.37
C SER A 80 5.94 -12.84 -3.51
N ALA A 81 4.81 -13.50 -3.24
CA ALA A 81 3.76 -13.75 -4.24
C ALA A 81 2.80 -12.57 -4.37
N SER A 82 2.60 -11.80 -3.29
CA SER A 82 1.77 -10.61 -3.30
C SER A 82 2.29 -9.56 -2.32
N PHE A 83 2.06 -8.29 -2.67
CA PHE A 83 2.36 -7.14 -1.84
C PHE A 83 1.06 -6.35 -1.65
N GLY A 84 0.74 -6.03 -0.40
CA GLY A 84 -0.28 -5.06 -0.07
C GLY A 84 0.26 -3.64 -0.19
N SER A 85 -0.65 -2.70 -0.38
CA SER A 85 -0.40 -1.28 -0.48
C SER A 85 0.32 -0.77 0.77
N PRO A 86 1.34 0.08 0.62
CA PRO A 86 2.07 0.61 1.76
C PRO A 86 1.15 1.43 2.67
N LEU A 87 1.22 1.20 3.97
CA LEU A 87 0.43 1.93 4.96
C LEU A 87 1.30 2.32 6.15
N GLY A 88 1.40 3.62 6.42
CA GLY A 88 2.19 4.15 7.53
C GLY A 88 3.65 3.67 7.52
N GLY A 89 4.27 3.57 6.35
CA GLY A 89 5.66 3.13 6.18
C GLY A 89 5.93 1.64 6.32
N PHE A 90 4.88 0.84 6.51
CA PHE A 90 4.95 -0.60 6.46
C PHE A 90 4.38 -1.14 5.15
N ILE A 91 4.90 -2.29 4.72
CA ILE A 91 4.37 -3.06 3.60
C ILE A 91 4.04 -4.45 4.14
N CYS A 92 2.82 -4.91 3.87
CA CYS A 92 2.43 -6.28 4.14
C CYS A 92 2.71 -7.11 2.88
N ARG A 93 3.41 -8.23 3.00
CA ARG A 93 3.68 -9.12 1.89
C ARG A 93 3.39 -10.56 2.26
N GLN A 94 3.06 -11.33 1.24
CA GLN A 94 2.85 -12.76 1.34
C GLN A 94 4.04 -13.46 0.69
N ASP A 95 4.82 -14.18 1.49
CA ASP A 95 5.94 -14.98 1.02
C ASP A 95 5.46 -16.42 0.78
N THR A 96 5.75 -16.96 -0.39
CA THR A 96 5.37 -18.32 -0.80
C THR A 96 6.61 -19.22 -0.83
N GLY A 97 6.50 -20.40 -0.20
CA GLY A 97 7.55 -21.41 -0.09
C GLY A 97 6.97 -22.78 0.29
N ARG A 98 7.49 -23.44 1.33
CA ARG A 98 6.85 -24.67 1.90
C ARG A 98 5.53 -24.37 2.60
N HIS A 99 5.38 -23.16 3.15
CA HIS A 99 4.17 -22.63 3.76
C HIS A 99 3.97 -21.18 3.29
N VAL A 100 2.73 -20.71 3.33
CA VAL A 100 2.39 -19.31 3.08
C VAL A 100 2.69 -18.52 4.35
N GLY A 101 3.68 -17.61 4.29
CA GLY A 101 4.06 -16.73 5.39
C GLY A 101 3.56 -15.31 5.15
N ILE A 102 3.03 -14.66 6.18
CA ILE A 102 2.70 -13.23 6.12
C ILE A 102 3.81 -12.46 6.83
N VAL A 103 4.37 -11.47 6.16
CA VAL A 103 5.47 -10.66 6.67
C VAL A 103 5.09 -9.19 6.57
N ILE A 104 5.24 -8.47 7.68
CA ILE A 104 5.22 -7.00 7.67
C ILE A 104 6.66 -6.53 7.58
N CYS A 105 6.97 -5.68 6.61
CA CYS A 105 8.30 -5.10 6.47
C CYS A 105 8.27 -3.59 6.56
N ASN A 106 9.34 -3.02 7.11
CA ASN A 106 9.62 -1.60 7.10
C ASN A 106 10.83 -1.40 6.20
N PRO A 107 10.64 -0.98 4.93
CA PRO A 107 11.75 -0.73 4.04
C PRO A 107 12.74 0.28 4.62
N ALA A 108 12.29 1.37 5.25
CA ALA A 108 13.18 2.41 5.78
C ALA A 108 14.20 1.87 6.79
N THR A 109 13.77 0.99 7.71
CA THR A 109 14.66 0.40 8.73
C THR A 109 15.30 -0.92 8.30
N GLY A 110 14.74 -1.58 7.27
CA GLY A 110 15.12 -2.94 6.87
C GLY A 110 14.62 -4.03 7.82
N GLU A 111 13.84 -3.69 8.83
CA GLU A 111 13.26 -4.66 9.76
C GLU A 111 12.06 -5.38 9.11
N SER A 112 11.82 -6.61 9.56
CA SER A 112 10.69 -7.43 9.12
C SER A 112 10.15 -8.26 10.27
N LEU A 113 8.83 -8.37 10.36
CA LEU A 113 8.10 -9.18 11.33
C LEU A 113 7.32 -10.27 10.60
N SER A 114 7.70 -11.52 10.81
CA SER A 114 6.92 -12.68 10.38
C SER A 114 5.76 -12.89 11.34
N LEU A 115 4.54 -12.94 10.81
CA LEU A 115 3.34 -13.22 11.59
C LEU A 115 3.17 -14.73 11.76
N PRO A 116 2.51 -15.19 12.84
CA PRO A 116 2.18 -16.59 13.01
C PRO A 116 1.24 -17.06 11.89
N GLN A 117 1.25 -18.36 11.63
CA GLN A 117 0.44 -18.96 10.58
C GLN A 117 -1.05 -18.71 10.84
N VAL A 118 -1.76 -18.31 9.80
CA VAL A 118 -3.22 -18.15 9.80
C VAL A 118 -3.83 -19.55 9.92
N GLU A 119 -4.78 -19.72 10.85
CA GLU A 119 -5.48 -20.99 11.01
C GLU A 119 -6.44 -21.15 9.83
N SER A 120 -6.33 -22.26 9.10
CA SER A 120 -7.21 -22.59 7.99
C SER A 120 -7.61 -24.05 8.08
N GLU A 121 -8.91 -24.31 7.95
CA GLU A 121 -9.48 -25.66 8.01
C GLU A 121 -9.33 -26.43 6.68
N SER A 122 -8.98 -25.74 5.58
CA SER A 122 -8.98 -26.29 4.22
C SER A 122 -7.61 -26.13 3.54
N ILE A 123 -7.19 -27.18 2.82
CA ILE A 123 -5.93 -27.19 2.04
C ILE A 123 -6.01 -26.25 0.82
N ASN A 124 -7.23 -25.86 0.39
CA ASN A 124 -7.47 -25.04 -0.80
C ASN A 124 -7.88 -23.60 -0.48
N THR A 125 -7.83 -23.17 0.78
CA THR A 125 -8.14 -21.79 1.16
C THR A 125 -6.99 -20.85 0.82
N TRP A 126 -7.32 -19.82 0.04
CA TRP A 126 -6.43 -18.70 -0.25
C TRP A 126 -6.59 -17.63 0.83
N VAL A 127 -5.48 -16.98 1.17
CA VAL A 127 -5.45 -15.92 2.16
C VAL A 127 -4.91 -14.66 1.51
N SER A 128 -5.68 -13.57 1.59
CA SER A 128 -5.25 -12.24 1.16
C SER A 128 -5.05 -11.36 2.38
N PRO A 129 -3.79 -11.09 2.79
CA PRO A 129 -3.51 -10.23 3.92
C PRO A 129 -3.58 -8.76 3.50
N VAL A 130 -4.25 -7.95 4.31
CA VAL A 130 -4.42 -6.52 4.09
C VAL A 130 -4.10 -5.75 5.37
N LEU A 131 -3.27 -4.72 5.25
CA LEU A 131 -2.89 -3.87 6.37
C LEU A 131 -3.88 -2.71 6.52
N GLY A 132 -4.40 -2.52 7.72
CA GLY A 132 -5.25 -1.41 8.13
C GLY A 132 -4.64 -0.63 9.29
N TYR A 133 -5.02 0.63 9.42
CA TYR A 133 -4.56 1.50 10.51
C TYR A 133 -5.75 2.18 11.17
N ASP A 134 -5.84 2.06 12.49
CA ASP A 134 -6.80 2.80 13.31
C ASP A 134 -6.15 4.08 13.81
N PRO A 135 -6.56 5.27 13.32
CA PRO A 135 -5.96 6.54 13.69
C PRO A 135 -6.31 6.99 15.12
N ILE A 136 -7.36 6.43 15.74
CA ILE A 136 -7.79 6.84 17.08
C ILE A 136 -6.96 6.14 18.14
N ASP A 137 -6.93 4.81 18.11
CA ASP A 137 -6.14 4.03 19.07
C ASP A 137 -4.67 3.86 18.60
N LYS A 138 -4.33 4.43 17.43
CA LYS A 138 -2.99 4.48 16.81
C LYS A 138 -2.35 3.10 16.63
N GLN A 139 -3.15 2.14 16.15
CA GLN A 139 -2.77 0.73 16.04
C GLN A 139 -2.89 0.23 14.59
N PHE A 140 -1.92 -0.60 14.18
CA PHE A 140 -1.99 -1.33 12.93
C PHE A 140 -2.66 -2.68 13.16
N LYS A 141 -3.53 -3.07 12.23
CA LYS A 141 -4.16 -4.38 12.21
C LYS A 141 -3.98 -5.03 10.85
N VAL A 142 -3.81 -6.34 10.83
CA VAL A 142 -3.71 -7.14 9.62
C VAL A 142 -4.98 -7.97 9.50
N LEU A 143 -5.77 -7.71 8.48
CA LEU A 143 -6.95 -8.49 8.11
C LEU A 143 -6.55 -9.54 7.07
N CYS A 144 -6.81 -10.81 7.35
CA CYS A 144 -6.59 -11.93 6.46
C CYS A 144 -7.93 -12.42 5.93
N ILE A 145 -8.19 -12.11 4.66
CA ILE A 145 -9.43 -12.51 3.99
C ILE A 145 -9.24 -13.92 3.44
N GLN A 146 -9.94 -14.87 4.05
CA GLN A 146 -9.96 -16.26 3.62
C GLN A 146 -11.03 -16.47 2.55
N HIS A 147 -10.65 -17.10 1.44
CA HIS A 147 -11.56 -17.42 0.34
C HIS A 147 -11.17 -18.76 -0.31
N ASP A 148 -12.17 -19.56 -0.73
CA ASP A 148 -11.98 -20.86 -1.35
C ASP A 148 -12.52 -20.86 -2.78
N SER A 149 -11.97 -21.69 -3.65
CA SER A 149 -12.45 -21.96 -5.02
C SER A 149 -13.95 -22.32 -5.14
N VAL A 150 -14.57 -22.79 -4.06
CA VAL A 150 -16.01 -23.11 -4.00
C VAL A 150 -16.71 -22.11 -3.07
N PRO A 151 -17.82 -21.47 -3.50
CA PRO A 151 -18.52 -20.42 -2.74
C PRO A 151 -19.26 -20.94 -1.48
N SER A 152 -19.00 -22.16 -1.03
CA SER A 152 -19.74 -22.81 0.06
C SER A 152 -19.23 -22.52 1.49
N ARG A 153 -18.10 -21.81 1.67
CA ARG A 153 -17.58 -21.09 2.89
C ARG A 153 -16.07 -20.84 2.80
N PRO A 154 -15.47 -19.78 3.42
CA PRO A 154 -15.68 -19.32 4.81
C PRO A 154 -16.34 -17.93 4.97
N GLU A 155 -17.19 -17.78 6.00
CA GLU A 155 -17.66 -16.48 6.56
C GLU A 155 -16.63 -15.89 7.54
N ASP A 156 -15.65 -16.70 7.93
CA ASP A 156 -14.69 -16.43 8.98
C ASP A 156 -13.41 -15.88 8.35
N HIS A 157 -13.10 -14.63 8.66
CA HIS A 157 -11.82 -14.01 8.35
C HIS A 157 -10.99 -13.89 9.62
N GLN A 158 -9.67 -13.75 9.49
CA GLN A 158 -8.81 -13.58 10.65
C GLN A 158 -8.27 -12.17 10.71
N ILE A 159 -8.11 -11.62 11.90
CA ILE A 159 -7.50 -10.32 12.11
C ILE A 159 -6.51 -10.39 13.26
N MET A 160 -5.47 -9.56 13.19
CA MET A 160 -4.47 -9.44 14.24
C MET A 160 -4.12 -7.98 14.46
N THR A 161 -3.93 -7.59 15.72
CA THR A 161 -3.38 -6.27 16.09
C THR A 161 -1.88 -6.39 16.32
N LEU A 162 -1.08 -5.49 15.74
CA LEU A 162 0.38 -5.59 15.78
C LEU A 162 0.98 -5.07 17.11
N GLU A 163 0.40 -4.05 17.72
CA GLU A 163 0.98 -3.33 18.86
C GLU A 163 0.89 -4.04 20.22
N ASN A 164 0.03 -5.06 20.36
CA ASN A 164 -0.29 -5.63 21.65
C ASN A 164 0.72 -6.68 22.15
N GLY A 165 1.78 -6.98 21.38
CA GLY A 165 2.82 -7.98 21.70
C GLY A 165 2.33 -9.43 21.76
N LYS A 166 1.01 -9.64 21.89
CA LYS A 166 0.31 -10.91 21.70
C LYS A 166 -0.17 -10.93 20.25
N HIS A 167 0.71 -11.36 19.35
CA HIS A 167 0.40 -11.60 17.94
C HIS A 167 -0.53 -12.82 17.83
N LEU A 168 -1.80 -12.66 18.20
CA LEU A 168 -2.81 -13.70 18.17
C LEU A 168 -3.86 -13.37 17.11
N TRP A 169 -4.16 -14.36 16.27
CA TRP A 169 -5.28 -14.28 15.35
C TRP A 169 -6.59 -14.38 16.12
N ARG A 170 -7.58 -13.63 15.65
CA ARG A 170 -8.96 -13.73 16.12
C ARG A 170 -9.89 -13.71 14.92
N THR A 171 -10.98 -14.45 15.04
CA THR A 171 -11.98 -14.56 13.98
C THR A 171 -12.88 -13.34 13.95
N VAL A 172 -13.15 -12.84 12.74
CA VAL A 172 -14.15 -11.82 12.45
C VAL A 172 -15.08 -12.33 11.36
N GLN A 173 -16.37 -12.04 11.53
CA GLN A 173 -17.43 -12.54 10.66
C GLN A 173 -17.67 -11.57 9.51
N GLY A 174 -17.62 -12.08 8.29
CA GLY A 174 -17.85 -11.36 7.05
C GLY A 174 -18.85 -12.07 6.15
N LYS A 175 -19.11 -11.49 4.98
CA LYS A 175 -19.85 -12.18 3.91
C LYS A 175 -18.85 -12.91 3.02
N PRO A 176 -19.21 -14.05 2.40
CA PRO A 176 -18.35 -14.67 1.39
C PRO A 176 -18.08 -13.71 0.23
N HIS A 177 -16.82 -13.49 -0.09
CA HIS A 177 -16.38 -12.68 -1.22
C HIS A 177 -14.93 -13.00 -1.60
N TYR A 178 -14.57 -12.71 -2.84
CA TYR A 178 -13.22 -12.87 -3.36
C TYR A 178 -12.58 -11.49 -3.49
N PRO A 179 -11.59 -11.14 -2.65
CA PRO A 179 -10.90 -9.87 -2.77
C PRO A 179 -10.17 -9.81 -4.12
N ARG A 180 -10.23 -8.63 -4.75
CA ARG A 180 -9.36 -8.25 -5.86
C ARG A 180 -8.30 -7.28 -5.33
N SER A 181 -7.31 -7.00 -6.16
CA SER A 181 -6.10 -6.26 -5.80
C SER A 181 -6.32 -4.77 -6.01
N ASN A 182 -6.77 -4.02 -4.99
CA ASN A 182 -7.02 -2.55 -5.04
C ASN A 182 -7.31 -1.95 -3.65
N GLU A 183 -6.67 -2.44 -2.61
CA GLU A 183 -6.97 -2.01 -1.25
C GLU A 183 -6.43 -0.60 -0.93
N ILE A 184 -7.19 0.14 -0.13
CA ILE A 184 -6.79 1.45 0.40
C ILE A 184 -7.37 1.66 1.78
N CYS A 185 -6.58 2.24 2.69
CA CYS A 185 -7.06 2.64 4.01
C CYS A 185 -7.24 4.16 4.06
N ILE A 186 -8.47 4.62 4.35
CA ILE A 186 -8.83 6.04 4.44
C ILE A 186 -9.48 6.25 5.82
N ASP A 187 -8.88 7.10 6.65
CA ASP A 187 -9.42 7.54 7.94
C ASP A 187 -9.92 6.40 8.86
N GLY A 188 -9.18 5.29 8.91
CA GLY A 188 -9.53 4.14 9.77
C GLY A 188 -10.45 3.11 9.14
N VAL A 189 -10.88 3.33 7.89
CA VAL A 189 -11.68 2.36 7.14
C VAL A 189 -10.83 1.80 6.00
N LEU A 190 -10.76 0.48 5.94
CA LEU A 190 -10.13 -0.26 4.85
C LEU A 190 -11.16 -0.52 3.76
N TYR A 191 -10.82 -0.16 2.52
CA TYR A 191 -11.64 -0.38 1.35
C TYR A 191 -10.92 -1.30 0.37
N TYR A 192 -11.63 -2.25 -0.20
CA TYR A 192 -11.11 -3.07 -1.30
C TYR A 192 -12.26 -3.59 -2.17
N THR A 193 -11.97 -3.82 -3.44
CA THR A 193 -12.93 -4.36 -4.40
C THR A 193 -13.04 -5.87 -4.25
N ALA A 194 -14.24 -6.42 -4.39
CA ALA A 194 -14.47 -7.86 -4.34
C ALA A 194 -15.51 -8.34 -5.35
N VAL A 195 -15.44 -9.63 -5.69
CA VAL A 195 -16.42 -10.33 -6.52
C VAL A 195 -17.13 -11.42 -5.72
N VAL A 196 -18.41 -11.66 -5.98
CA VAL A 196 -19.18 -12.76 -5.34
C VAL A 196 -19.10 -14.03 -6.19
N GLU A 197 -19.19 -13.88 -7.50
CA GLU A 197 -19.08 -14.97 -8.48
C GLU A 197 -17.81 -14.76 -9.33
N LEU A 198 -17.28 -15.85 -9.90
CA LEU A 198 -16.08 -15.82 -10.74
C LEU A 198 -16.36 -15.03 -12.04
N GLY A 199 -16.15 -13.71 -11.98
CA GLY A 199 -16.31 -12.77 -13.08
C GLY A 199 -15.23 -11.68 -13.09
N LEU A 200 -15.22 -10.89 -14.18
CA LEU A 200 -14.31 -9.76 -14.37
C LEU A 200 -14.84 -8.43 -13.79
N LYS A 201 -16.12 -8.37 -13.47
CA LYS A 201 -16.78 -7.19 -12.91
C LYS A 201 -16.72 -7.22 -11.39
N VAL A 202 -16.48 -6.06 -10.78
CA VAL A 202 -16.53 -5.90 -9.33
C VAL A 202 -17.99 -5.97 -8.89
N SER A 203 -18.31 -6.86 -7.95
CA SER A 203 -19.69 -6.99 -7.42
C SER A 203 -19.94 -6.00 -6.27
N MET A 204 -18.90 -5.71 -5.49
CA MET A 204 -19.00 -4.81 -4.34
C MET A 204 -17.66 -4.19 -3.97
N ILE A 205 -17.73 -3.07 -3.26
CA ILE A 205 -16.62 -2.57 -2.45
C ILE A 205 -16.88 -3.00 -1.01
N VAL A 206 -15.93 -3.72 -0.44
CA VAL A 206 -15.94 -4.10 0.97
C VAL A 206 -15.31 -2.96 1.76
N CYS A 207 -15.96 -2.59 2.86
CA CYS A 207 -15.52 -1.57 3.79
C CYS A 207 -15.35 -2.23 5.15
N PHE A 208 -14.15 -2.19 5.71
CA PHE A 208 -13.84 -2.77 7.00
C PHE A 208 -13.40 -1.66 7.96
N ASP A 209 -14.19 -1.43 9.01
CA ASP A 209 -13.79 -0.48 10.05
C ASP A 209 -12.67 -1.11 10.87
N VAL A 210 -11.47 -0.54 10.82
CA VAL A 210 -10.29 -1.13 11.48
C VAL A 210 -10.45 -1.10 12.99
N ARG A 211 -11.15 -0.10 13.54
CA ARG A 211 -11.30 0.06 14.98
C ARG A 211 -12.35 -0.88 15.55
N PHE A 212 -13.55 -0.85 14.98
CA PHE A 212 -14.70 -1.65 15.42
C PHE A 212 -14.72 -3.06 14.81
N GLU A 213 -13.87 -3.31 13.82
CA GLU A 213 -13.60 -4.62 13.22
C GLU A 213 -14.85 -5.24 12.61
N ASN A 214 -15.65 -4.38 11.99
CA ASN A 214 -16.91 -4.75 11.37
C ASN A 214 -16.85 -4.52 9.87
N PHE A 215 -17.61 -5.34 9.15
CA PHE A 215 -17.75 -5.22 7.71
C PHE A 215 -19.01 -4.44 7.35
N SER A 216 -18.89 -3.58 6.36
CA SER A 216 -19.99 -3.01 5.60
C SER A 216 -19.68 -3.15 4.10
N PHE A 217 -20.72 -3.08 3.27
CA PHE A 217 -20.62 -3.45 1.86
C PHE A 217 -21.37 -2.46 1.00
N ILE A 218 -20.69 -1.98 -0.05
CA ILE A 218 -21.28 -1.11 -1.07
C ILE A 218 -21.45 -1.95 -2.32
N SER A 219 -22.69 -2.33 -2.61
CA SER A 219 -23.05 -3.05 -3.83
C SER A 219 -22.85 -2.18 -5.06
N ILE A 220 -22.24 -2.74 -6.11
CA ILE A 220 -22.13 -2.13 -7.44
C ILE A 220 -23.09 -2.89 -8.33
N ASN A 221 -24.19 -2.25 -8.72
CA ASN A 221 -25.22 -2.88 -9.53
C ASN A 221 -24.88 -2.73 -11.02
N ASP A 222 -25.08 -3.79 -11.80
CA ASP A 222 -24.89 -3.79 -13.24
C ASP A 222 -25.94 -2.94 -14.00
N ASP A 223 -27.09 -2.67 -13.38
CA ASP A 223 -28.20 -1.93 -13.99
C ASP A 223 -27.95 -0.42 -14.08
N ASP A 224 -26.98 0.10 -13.33
CA ASP A 224 -26.58 1.51 -13.39
C ASP A 224 -25.32 1.62 -14.25
N GLU A 225 -25.51 1.73 -15.58
CA GLU A 225 -24.43 1.83 -16.58
C GLU A 225 -23.38 2.89 -16.20
N ALA A 226 -23.75 3.88 -15.40
CA ALA A 226 -22.89 4.94 -14.91
C ALA A 226 -21.78 4.49 -13.93
N THR A 227 -21.82 3.28 -13.35
CA THR A 227 -20.86 2.87 -12.29
C THR A 227 -20.30 1.45 -12.41
N VAL A 228 -20.25 0.88 -13.62
CA VAL A 228 -19.66 -0.47 -13.81
C VAL A 228 -18.15 -0.42 -13.58
N LEU A 229 -17.71 -0.83 -12.39
CA LEU A 229 -16.29 -0.99 -12.04
C LEU A 229 -15.75 -2.34 -12.52
N THR A 230 -14.61 -2.29 -13.20
CA THR A 230 -13.91 -3.47 -13.69
C THR A 230 -12.84 -3.96 -12.72
N SER A 231 -12.35 -5.18 -12.88
CA SER A 231 -11.20 -5.69 -12.12
C SER A 231 -9.91 -4.88 -12.30
N ARG A 232 -9.84 -4.00 -13.31
CA ARG A 232 -8.71 -3.08 -13.56
C ARG A 232 -8.92 -1.67 -12.98
N CYS A 233 -10.00 -1.44 -12.24
CA CYS A 233 -10.12 -0.18 -11.50
C CYS A 233 -9.02 -0.09 -10.44
N GLN A 234 -8.73 1.12 -9.93
CA GLN A 234 -7.84 1.36 -8.80
C GLN A 234 -8.57 2.25 -7.80
N LEU A 235 -8.71 1.81 -6.55
CA LEU A 235 -9.28 2.64 -5.50
C LEU A 235 -8.28 3.72 -5.08
N ILE A 236 -8.78 4.92 -4.84
CA ILE A 236 -7.98 6.10 -4.49
C ILE A 236 -8.63 6.89 -3.36
N ASN A 237 -7.81 7.63 -2.62
CA ASN A 237 -8.28 8.67 -1.71
C ASN A 237 -8.39 9.98 -2.50
N TYR A 238 -9.61 10.35 -2.87
CA TYR A 238 -9.91 11.59 -3.56
C TYR A 238 -10.41 12.64 -2.57
N LYS A 239 -9.48 13.46 -2.07
CA LYS A 239 -9.78 14.58 -1.14
C LYS A 239 -10.54 14.12 0.12
N GLY A 240 -10.15 12.99 0.70
CA GLY A 240 -10.77 12.40 1.89
C GLY A 240 -12.00 11.53 1.58
N LYS A 241 -12.40 11.42 0.31
CA LYS A 241 -13.49 10.53 -0.13
C LYS A 241 -12.93 9.32 -0.86
N LEU A 242 -13.67 8.23 -0.80
CA LEU A 242 -13.38 7.06 -1.62
C LEU A 242 -13.63 7.39 -3.10
N GLY A 243 -12.61 7.21 -3.93
CA GLY A 243 -12.72 7.26 -5.39
C GLY A 243 -12.24 5.97 -6.04
N ALA A 244 -12.64 5.77 -7.29
CA ALA A 244 -12.16 4.70 -8.15
C ALA A 244 -11.77 5.29 -9.50
N LEU A 245 -10.59 4.90 -10.00
CA LEU A 245 -10.12 5.23 -11.34
C LEU A 245 -10.11 3.99 -12.22
N GLN A 246 -10.54 4.10 -13.47
CA GLN A 246 -10.41 2.99 -14.42
C GLN A 246 -10.28 3.46 -15.87
N PHE A 247 -9.61 2.66 -16.70
CA PHE A 247 -9.63 2.87 -18.14
C PHE A 247 -10.84 2.19 -18.77
N LYS A 248 -11.44 2.86 -19.76
CA LYS A 248 -12.36 2.24 -20.71
C LYS A 248 -11.66 2.01 -22.03
N GLU A 249 -11.75 0.79 -22.53
CA GLU A 249 -11.25 0.34 -23.83
C GLU A 249 -12.10 0.92 -24.97
N THR A 250 -12.00 2.23 -25.15
CA THR A 250 -12.63 3.00 -26.23
C THR A 250 -11.54 3.71 -27.03
N LEU A 251 -11.83 4.08 -28.29
CA LEU A 251 -10.93 4.90 -29.10
C LEU A 251 -11.56 6.29 -29.29
N PRO A 252 -10.92 7.38 -28.79
CA PRO A 252 -9.71 7.43 -27.96
C PRO A 252 -9.93 6.87 -26.55
N ALA A 253 -8.84 6.41 -25.90
CA ALA A 253 -8.88 5.88 -24.55
C ALA A 253 -9.44 6.91 -23.55
N ARG A 254 -10.26 6.43 -22.61
CA ARG A 254 -10.91 7.26 -21.60
C ARG A 254 -10.51 6.80 -20.21
N LEU A 255 -10.29 7.76 -19.32
CA LEU A 255 -10.11 7.55 -17.89
C LEU A 255 -11.37 8.01 -17.17
N GLU A 256 -11.98 7.12 -16.40
CA GLU A 256 -13.14 7.44 -15.56
C GLU A 256 -12.71 7.61 -14.12
N LEU A 257 -13.17 8.69 -13.49
CA LEU A 257 -13.07 8.94 -12.07
C LEU A 257 -14.46 8.88 -11.46
N CYS A 258 -14.71 7.87 -10.64
CA CYS A 258 -15.93 7.72 -9.85
C CYS A 258 -15.63 8.10 -8.39
N VAL A 259 -16.40 9.00 -7.79
CA VAL A 259 -16.23 9.41 -6.39
C VAL A 259 -17.50 9.10 -5.61
N LEU A 260 -17.34 8.46 -4.45
CA LEU A 260 -18.44 8.17 -3.55
C LEU A 260 -18.81 9.44 -2.79
N GLU A 261 -19.98 9.99 -3.09
CA GLU A 261 -20.48 11.22 -2.46
C GLU A 261 -21.20 10.93 -1.14
N ASP A 262 -21.95 9.83 -1.10
CA ASP A 262 -22.71 9.40 0.07
C ASP A 262 -22.79 7.88 0.10
N ALA A 263 -22.09 7.25 1.06
CA ALA A 263 -22.05 5.81 1.22
C ALA A 263 -23.42 5.22 1.62
N GLY A 264 -24.19 5.93 2.47
CA GLY A 264 -25.48 5.47 2.95
C GLY A 264 -26.55 5.49 1.85
N LYS A 265 -26.50 6.49 0.97
CA LYS A 265 -27.37 6.62 -0.20
C LYS A 265 -26.81 5.99 -1.47
N ARG A 266 -25.61 5.41 -1.41
CA ARG A 266 -24.88 4.82 -2.57
C ARG A 266 -24.77 5.77 -3.75
N LYS A 267 -24.58 7.06 -3.47
CA LYS A 267 -24.53 8.10 -4.49
C LYS A 267 -23.10 8.26 -4.99
N TRP A 268 -22.91 8.07 -6.29
CA TRP A 268 -21.64 8.27 -6.98
C TRP A 268 -21.70 9.51 -7.88
N SER A 269 -20.58 10.20 -8.01
CA SER A 269 -20.33 11.16 -9.08
C SER A 269 -19.29 10.56 -10.03
N MET A 270 -19.49 10.73 -11.35
CA MET A 270 -18.57 10.23 -12.36
C MET A 270 -18.11 11.36 -13.27
N VAL A 271 -16.81 11.42 -13.51
CA VAL A 271 -16.17 12.34 -14.45
C VAL A 271 -15.32 11.54 -15.43
N ILE A 272 -15.45 11.84 -16.72
CA ILE A 272 -14.74 11.14 -17.79
C ILE A 272 -13.70 12.08 -18.40
N TYR A 273 -12.45 11.64 -18.45
CA TYR A 273 -11.35 12.33 -19.08
C TYR A 273 -10.96 11.61 -20.37
N THR A 274 -10.89 12.36 -21.47
CA THR A 274 -10.38 11.85 -22.74
C THR A 274 -8.87 11.96 -22.74
N LEU A 275 -8.17 10.84 -22.78
CA LEU A 275 -6.72 10.83 -22.72
C LEU A 275 -6.13 11.29 -24.05
N PRO A 276 -5.16 12.22 -24.06
CA PRO A 276 -4.37 12.45 -25.26
C PRO A 276 -3.63 11.16 -25.61
N ARG A 277 -3.41 10.91 -26.91
CA ARG A 277 -2.66 9.74 -27.37
C ARG A 277 -1.32 9.70 -26.66
N LEU A 278 -1.13 8.73 -25.77
CA LEU A 278 0.14 8.47 -25.14
C LEU A 278 1.16 8.10 -26.22
N LEU A 279 2.39 8.55 -26.02
CA LEU A 279 3.54 8.43 -26.93
C LEU A 279 3.60 7.07 -27.63
N GLY A 280 3.12 6.98 -28.88
CA GLY A 280 3.35 5.85 -29.79
C GLY A 280 2.79 4.47 -29.39
N GLY A 281 2.10 4.34 -28.25
CA GLY A 281 1.55 3.08 -27.73
C GLY A 281 0.21 3.28 -27.02
N ASP A 282 -0.57 2.20 -26.89
CA ASP A 282 -1.90 2.25 -26.29
C ASP A 282 -1.79 2.41 -24.77
N ALA A 283 -2.46 3.43 -24.22
CA ALA A 283 -2.53 3.69 -22.77
C ALA A 283 -3.06 2.50 -21.95
N THR A 284 -3.63 1.50 -22.61
CA THR A 284 -4.15 0.25 -22.04
C THR A 284 -3.07 -0.74 -21.60
N GLU A 285 -1.80 -0.52 -21.98
CA GLU A 285 -0.65 -1.28 -21.47
C GLU A 285 -0.12 -0.76 -20.13
N LEU A 286 -0.63 0.40 -19.68
CA LEU A 286 -0.29 0.99 -18.39
C LEU A 286 -1.38 0.69 -17.37
N ASP A 287 -0.96 0.48 -16.13
CA ASP A 287 -1.86 0.34 -14.99
C ASP A 287 -1.91 1.62 -14.18
N ILE A 288 -3.09 1.86 -13.60
CA ILE A 288 -3.31 2.99 -12.71
C ILE A 288 -2.75 2.61 -11.35
N VAL A 289 -1.69 3.29 -10.93
CA VAL A 289 -1.08 3.10 -9.61
C VAL A 289 -1.90 3.79 -8.53
N GLY A 290 -2.53 4.92 -8.86
CA GLY A 290 -3.36 5.70 -7.97
C GLY A 290 -3.26 7.19 -8.25
N MET A 291 -3.46 8.00 -7.21
CA MET A 291 -3.45 9.46 -7.32
C MET A 291 -2.56 10.09 -6.24
N THR A 292 -1.78 11.11 -6.62
CA THR A 292 -0.98 11.89 -5.67
C THR A 292 -1.85 12.84 -4.86
N SER A 293 -1.32 13.37 -3.76
CA SER A 293 -1.99 14.42 -2.97
C SER A 293 -2.25 15.72 -3.75
N ARG A 294 -1.59 15.91 -4.90
CA ARG A 294 -1.80 17.03 -5.82
C ARG A 294 -2.90 16.78 -6.86
N GLY A 295 -3.52 15.61 -6.85
CA GLY A 295 -4.55 15.23 -7.83
C GLY A 295 -4.00 14.73 -9.16
N GLU A 296 -2.71 14.36 -9.23
CA GLU A 296 -2.11 13.78 -10.43
C GLU A 296 -2.28 12.26 -10.39
N VAL A 297 -2.80 11.69 -11.47
CA VAL A 297 -2.92 10.23 -11.61
C VAL A 297 -1.58 9.67 -12.02
N VAL A 298 -1.11 8.63 -11.32
CA VAL A 298 0.16 7.98 -11.63
C VAL A 298 -0.10 6.68 -12.35
N LEU A 299 0.59 6.48 -13.46
CA LEU A 299 0.53 5.27 -14.27
C LEU A 299 1.91 4.63 -14.36
N SER A 300 1.94 3.31 -14.42
CA SER A 300 3.15 2.49 -14.50
C SER A 300 2.89 1.28 -15.36
N SER A 301 3.92 0.80 -16.07
CA SER A 301 3.85 -0.55 -16.64
C SER A 301 4.06 -1.59 -15.53
N GLN A 302 3.40 -2.73 -15.66
CA GLN A 302 3.64 -3.92 -14.83
C GLN A 302 4.84 -4.74 -15.30
N CYS A 303 5.33 -4.54 -16.53
CA CYS A 303 6.40 -5.36 -17.09
C CYS A 303 7.72 -4.57 -17.15
N LEU A 304 8.82 -5.23 -16.76
CA LEU A 304 10.16 -4.76 -17.04
C LEU A 304 10.64 -5.42 -18.33
N ASP A 305 11.15 -4.62 -19.27
CA ASP A 305 11.79 -5.09 -20.50
C ASP A 305 13.21 -4.56 -20.52
N ASP A 306 14.20 -5.44 -20.66
CA ASP A 306 15.61 -5.06 -20.77
C ASP A 306 15.88 -4.14 -22.00
N SER A 307 14.99 -4.19 -22.99
CA SER A 307 15.05 -3.41 -24.23
C SER A 307 14.52 -1.98 -24.05
N PHE A 308 13.72 -1.71 -23.02
CA PHE A 308 13.05 -0.43 -22.83
C PHE A 308 13.21 0.14 -21.41
N PRO A 309 13.55 1.43 -21.28
CA PRO A 309 13.64 2.04 -19.96
C PRO A 309 12.27 2.08 -19.27
N PHE A 310 12.27 1.86 -17.96
CA PHE A 310 11.06 1.93 -17.15
C PHE A 310 10.68 3.39 -16.85
N TYR A 311 9.42 3.74 -17.10
CA TYR A 311 8.87 5.07 -16.86
C TYR A 311 7.68 5.04 -15.91
N LEU A 312 7.61 6.08 -15.07
CA LEU A 312 6.39 6.49 -14.40
C LEU A 312 5.75 7.65 -15.17
N TYR A 313 4.45 7.62 -15.35
CA TYR A 313 3.70 8.69 -16.00
C TYR A 313 2.80 9.38 -14.98
N TYR A 314 2.86 10.70 -14.93
CA TYR A 314 2.01 11.55 -14.11
C TYR A 314 1.06 12.28 -15.04
N TYR A 315 -0.23 12.03 -14.87
CA TYR A 315 -1.31 12.63 -15.63
C TYR A 315 -2.02 13.66 -14.77
N ASN A 316 -1.95 14.92 -15.18
CA ASN A 316 -2.62 16.01 -14.49
C ASN A 316 -4.03 16.17 -15.08
N LEU A 317 -5.04 15.89 -14.26
CA LEU A 317 -6.46 15.92 -14.67
C LEU A 317 -6.94 17.33 -15.08
N GLU A 318 -6.38 18.38 -14.49
CA GLU A 318 -6.81 19.77 -14.74
C GLU A 318 -6.25 20.32 -16.06
N SER A 319 -4.96 20.10 -16.30
CA SER A 319 -4.26 20.59 -17.49
C SER A 319 -4.32 19.61 -18.66
N ASN A 320 -4.81 18.39 -18.44
CA ASN A 320 -4.87 17.30 -19.40
C ASN A 320 -3.50 16.99 -20.05
N ARG A 321 -2.45 16.92 -19.22
CA ARG A 321 -1.07 16.71 -19.68
C ARG A 321 -0.39 15.56 -18.95
N PHE A 322 0.45 14.85 -19.68
CA PHE A 322 1.34 13.83 -19.13
C PHE A 322 2.74 14.39 -18.90
N THR A 323 3.36 13.98 -17.80
CA THR A 323 4.79 14.10 -17.56
C THR A 323 5.34 12.70 -17.31
N SER A 324 6.43 12.31 -17.97
CA SER A 324 7.09 11.02 -17.75
C SER A 324 8.39 11.18 -16.99
N PHE A 325 8.69 10.21 -16.14
CA PHE A 325 9.93 10.14 -15.36
C PHE A 325 10.56 8.78 -15.55
N ARG A 326 11.79 8.75 -16.07
CA ARG A 326 12.57 7.52 -16.19
C ARG A 326 13.08 7.10 -14.82
N ILE A 327 12.86 5.84 -14.45
CA ILE A 327 13.52 5.22 -13.30
C ILE A 327 14.83 4.59 -13.77
N GLN A 328 15.91 4.89 -13.06
CA GLN A 328 17.24 4.35 -13.33
C GLN A 328 17.63 3.32 -12.27
N GLY A 329 18.51 2.38 -12.62
CA GLY A 329 19.02 1.35 -11.70
C GLY A 329 18.22 0.06 -11.72
N LEU A 330 17.25 -0.07 -12.65
CA LEU A 330 16.52 -1.30 -12.94
C LEU A 330 17.19 -2.12 -14.06
N GLU A 331 18.23 -1.58 -14.69
CA GLU A 331 19.00 -2.29 -15.71
C GLU A 331 19.64 -3.58 -15.12
N GLY A 332 19.40 -4.72 -15.77
CA GLY A 332 19.96 -6.03 -15.38
C GLY A 332 19.12 -6.84 -14.38
N PHE A 333 17.94 -6.36 -13.98
CA PHE A 333 16.95 -7.21 -13.30
C PHE A 333 16.20 -8.05 -14.33
N THR A 334 16.36 -9.38 -14.31
CA THR A 334 15.64 -10.30 -15.19
C THR A 334 14.22 -10.64 -14.72
N CYS A 335 13.65 -9.83 -13.82
CA CYS A 335 12.31 -10.05 -13.27
C CYS A 335 11.24 -9.50 -14.21
N ARG A 336 10.19 -10.29 -14.51
CA ARG A 336 9.15 -9.92 -15.47
C ARG A 336 8.10 -8.94 -14.95
N ILE A 337 7.92 -8.83 -13.63
CA ILE A 337 6.80 -8.09 -13.04
C ILE A 337 7.33 -7.03 -12.07
N ALA A 338 6.88 -5.79 -12.23
CA ALA A 338 7.08 -4.67 -11.34
C ALA A 338 5.74 -4.26 -10.71
N SER A 339 5.72 -4.14 -9.38
CA SER A 339 4.60 -3.57 -8.65
C SER A 339 4.99 -2.18 -8.16
N THR A 340 4.22 -1.18 -8.59
CA THR A 340 4.41 0.22 -8.18
C THR A 340 3.32 0.57 -7.17
N PHE A 341 3.67 1.30 -6.12
CA PHE A 341 2.74 1.77 -5.11
C PHE A 341 2.95 3.26 -4.81
N LEU A 342 1.88 3.93 -4.39
CA LEU A 342 1.92 5.31 -3.89
C LEU A 342 1.76 5.36 -2.38
N GLY A 343 2.02 6.53 -1.79
CA GLY A 343 1.70 6.81 -0.39
C GLY A 343 2.69 6.21 0.62
N TYR A 344 3.79 5.60 0.17
CA TYR A 344 4.87 5.22 1.08
C TYR A 344 5.46 6.46 1.76
N VAL A 345 5.39 6.48 3.10
CA VAL A 345 6.04 7.47 3.94
C VAL A 345 7.01 6.73 4.84
N GLU A 346 8.25 7.18 4.92
CA GLU A 346 9.24 6.53 5.78
C GLU A 346 8.77 6.53 7.25
N ASN A 347 8.91 5.39 7.91
CA ASN A 347 8.54 5.21 9.31
C ASN A 347 9.72 4.64 10.11
N LEU A 348 9.97 5.17 11.31
CA LEU A 348 11.00 4.69 12.24
C LEU A 348 10.44 3.84 13.38
N LYS A 349 9.13 3.58 13.38
CA LYS A 349 8.51 2.64 14.30
C LYS A 349 9.10 1.25 14.02
N LEU A 350 9.64 0.69 15.09
CA LEU A 350 10.20 -0.65 15.11
C LEU A 350 9.05 -1.64 15.22
N MET A 351 9.20 -2.76 14.53
CA MET A 351 8.25 -3.87 14.60
C MET A 351 8.54 -4.81 15.76
#